data_AF-B7P8Z0-F1
#
_entry.id   AF-B7P8Z0-F1
#
_cell.length_a   1.000
_cell.length_b   1.000
_cell.length_c   1.000
_cell.angle_alpha   90.00
_cell.angle_beta   90.00
_cell.angle_gamma   90.00
#
_symmetry.space_group_name_H-M   'P 1'
#
loop_
_entity.id
_entity.type
_entity.pdbx_description
1 polymer ?
#
loop_
_entity_poly.entity_id
_entity_poly.type
_entity_poly.pdbx_seq_one_letter_code
_entity_poly.pdbx_strand_id
1 'polypeptide(L)'
;MVATSGCGAPNGVGHRRPLAEDVPLAWYQRLVLWIASLGPVPGVLGFIPDGNRRFARKLGLRVEQGHRAGSDKLGSVRTWATKLGVSQTSVYVFSTHNFKRPENELNGIFSETVTFCREIIDDPARQKRRGFRIRFVGDLEMLPRDLQRTVAKADIATSGNSGDITPQLIDEYMNIEDAPETEMLTRTSGEARLSDFILWQSDFAMLYFEPKNMPEVGLFDYVKAIIHYQILCQFDRVATTNGSEDCLRLNIWTPDSQCLRQGPSCGNRTVVVFIHGGDFLYGSNAGYDGTLMSSRGDLVVAVPNYRLGILGFVNGRSPENPGNLGLYDQLSALRWLRANVGYFGGDAKRMVLVGHDSGATSIGYLLLSRRKELVDISRFVFLSGNPFTRRVAQER
;
A
#
# COMPACT_ATOMS: atom_id res chain seq x y z
N MET A 1 7.33 0.36 -22.57
CA MET A 1 7.20 1.82 -22.57
C MET A 1 6.19 2.25 -21.51
N VAL A 2 6.68 2.97 -20.52
CA VAL A 2 5.91 3.67 -19.49
C VAL A 2 5.98 5.16 -19.78
N ALA A 3 4.88 5.88 -19.68
CA ALA A 3 4.87 7.34 -19.74
C ALA A 3 4.65 7.88 -18.32
N THR A 4 5.57 8.69 -17.81
CA THR A 4 5.41 9.36 -16.52
C THR A 4 5.11 10.84 -16.72
N SER A 5 4.19 11.39 -15.93
CA SER A 5 3.95 12.83 -15.89
C SER A 5 4.09 13.38 -14.48
N GLY A 6 4.92 14.42 -14.30
CA GLY A 6 5.15 15.09 -13.01
C GLY A 6 4.64 16.53 -12.98
N CYS A 7 4.10 16.97 -11.84
CA CYS A 7 3.76 18.37 -11.54
C CYS A 7 4.74 18.93 -10.49
N GLY A 8 5.34 20.10 -10.75
CA GLY A 8 6.27 20.73 -9.80
C GLY A 8 5.59 21.10 -8.48
N ALA A 9 6.14 20.66 -7.35
CA ALA A 9 5.71 21.09 -6.03
C ALA A 9 6.21 22.53 -5.75
N PRO A 10 5.38 23.42 -5.17
CA PRO A 10 5.89 24.66 -4.61
C PRO A 10 6.48 24.39 -3.22
N ASN A 11 7.74 24.77 -3.02
CA ASN A 11 8.35 24.86 -1.71
C ASN A 11 7.49 25.76 -0.78
N GLY A 12 7.23 25.28 0.43
CA GLY A 12 6.76 26.13 1.53
C GLY A 12 5.29 25.96 1.94
N VAL A 13 5.13 25.82 3.26
CA VAL A 13 3.87 25.83 4.02
C VAL A 13 2.94 26.97 3.59
N GLY A 14 1.68 26.64 3.30
CA GLY A 14 0.57 27.61 3.29
C GLY A 14 0.31 28.37 1.98
N HIS A 15 -0.49 27.77 1.10
CA HIS A 15 -1.70 28.37 0.47
C HIS A 15 -2.15 27.52 -0.71
N ARG A 16 -3.42 27.08 -0.69
CA ARG A 16 -4.10 26.38 -1.79
C ARG A 16 -4.04 27.24 -3.06
N ARG A 17 -3.24 26.84 -4.04
CA ARG A 17 -3.16 27.51 -5.36
C ARG A 17 -4.35 27.13 -6.24
N PRO A 18 -4.84 28.06 -7.09
CA PRO A 18 -6.03 27.86 -7.90
C PRO A 18 -5.77 26.93 -9.09
N LEU A 19 -6.84 26.20 -9.43
CA LEU A 19 -6.95 25.13 -10.41
C LEU A 19 -6.49 25.57 -11.83
N ALA A 20 -5.45 24.94 -12.38
CA ALA A 20 -5.09 25.08 -13.79
C ALA A 20 -5.99 24.20 -14.70
N GLU A 21 -6.34 24.71 -15.88
CA GLU A 21 -7.32 24.15 -16.82
C GLU A 21 -6.68 23.28 -17.91
N ASP A 22 -7.30 22.13 -18.19
CA ASP A 22 -7.81 21.77 -19.52
C ASP A 22 -8.84 20.61 -19.40
N VAL A 23 -9.97 20.77 -20.08
CA VAL A 23 -11.33 20.22 -19.85
C VAL A 23 -12.09 20.96 -18.72
N PRO A 24 -13.07 21.84 -19.06
CA PRO A 24 -13.90 22.51 -18.05
C PRO A 24 -14.73 21.46 -17.31
N LEU A 25 -14.37 21.21 -16.06
CA LEU A 25 -15.14 20.35 -15.18
C LEU A 25 -16.48 21.01 -14.84
N ALA A 26 -17.54 20.22 -14.92
CA ALA A 26 -18.84 20.60 -14.40
C ALA A 26 -18.76 20.86 -12.88
N TRP A 27 -19.69 21.66 -12.34
CA TRP A 27 -19.68 22.07 -10.94
C TRP A 27 -19.62 20.87 -9.96
N TYR A 28 -20.36 19.79 -10.27
CA TYR A 28 -20.39 18.60 -9.43
C TYR A 28 -19.07 17.83 -9.47
N GLN A 29 -18.38 17.83 -10.61
CA GLN A 29 -17.07 17.19 -10.74
C GLN A 29 -16.02 17.92 -9.90
N ARG A 30 -16.07 19.26 -9.89
CA ARG A 30 -15.22 20.09 -9.02
C ARG A 30 -15.51 19.83 -7.56
N LEU A 31 -16.79 19.75 -7.17
CA LEU A 31 -17.21 19.47 -5.81
C LEU A 31 -16.72 18.10 -5.33
N VAL A 32 -16.90 17.05 -6.14
CA VAL A 32 -16.49 15.68 -5.77
C VAL A 32 -14.97 15.58 -5.64
N LEU A 33 -14.20 16.14 -6.57
CA LEU A 33 -12.73 16.16 -6.47
C LEU A 33 -12.27 16.99 -5.27
N TRP A 34 -12.94 18.10 -4.98
CA TRP A 34 -12.63 18.89 -3.78
C TRP A 34 -12.87 18.10 -2.50
N ILE A 35 -14.00 17.41 -2.37
CA ILE A 35 -14.29 16.54 -1.22
C ILE A 35 -13.23 15.43 -1.11
N ALA A 36 -12.91 14.75 -2.21
CA ALA A 36 -11.89 13.70 -2.22
C ALA A 36 -10.51 14.24 -1.80
N SER A 37 -10.15 15.47 -2.20
CA SER A 37 -8.89 16.12 -1.82
C SER A 37 -8.77 16.49 -0.33
N LEU A 38 -9.86 16.38 0.46
CA LEU A 38 -9.82 16.61 1.91
C LEU A 38 -9.19 15.43 2.67
N GLY A 39 -9.20 14.23 2.08
CA GLY A 39 -8.51 13.05 2.61
C GLY A 39 -7.08 12.92 2.06
N PRO A 40 -6.33 11.88 2.47
CA PRO A 40 -5.03 11.58 1.87
C PRO A 40 -5.19 11.24 0.37
N VAL A 41 -4.27 11.71 -0.46
CA VAL A 41 -4.24 11.46 -1.91
C VAL A 41 -2.88 10.89 -2.25
N PRO A 42 -2.77 9.88 -3.12
CA PRO A 42 -1.48 9.32 -3.47
C PRO A 42 -0.62 10.36 -4.18
N GLY A 43 0.63 10.52 -3.74
CA GLY A 43 1.62 11.36 -4.42
C GLY A 43 2.00 10.76 -5.77
N VAL A 44 2.32 9.45 -5.77
CA VAL A 44 2.72 8.70 -6.97
C VAL A 44 1.67 7.65 -7.32
N LEU A 45 1.03 7.81 -8.49
CA LEU A 45 -0.01 6.92 -9.00
C LEU A 45 0.47 6.10 -10.20
N GLY A 46 0.47 4.78 -10.09
CA GLY A 46 0.57 3.86 -11.22
C GLY A 46 -0.80 3.58 -11.85
N PHE A 47 -0.85 3.55 -13.18
CA PHE A 47 -2.09 3.32 -13.93
C PHE A 47 -1.88 2.36 -15.11
N ILE A 48 -2.61 1.25 -15.13
CA ILE A 48 -2.59 0.25 -16.20
C ILE A 48 -3.90 0.37 -17.01
N PRO A 49 -3.89 1.08 -18.15
CA PRO A 49 -5.04 1.20 -19.03
C PRO A 49 -5.22 -0.09 -19.84
N ASP A 50 -6.24 -0.88 -19.52
CA ASP A 50 -6.55 -2.14 -20.19
C ASP A 50 -8.01 -2.18 -20.66
N GLY A 51 -8.34 -3.11 -21.54
CA GLY A 51 -9.71 -3.32 -22.03
C GLY A 51 -10.10 -2.56 -23.31
N ASN A 52 -9.18 -1.80 -23.94
CA ASN A 52 -9.47 -1.07 -25.19
C ASN A 52 -10.02 -1.98 -26.31
N ARG A 53 -9.42 -3.16 -26.50
CA ARG A 53 -9.88 -4.16 -27.49
C ARG A 53 -11.22 -4.80 -27.12
N ARG A 54 -11.46 -5.02 -25.82
CA ARG A 54 -12.73 -5.57 -25.33
C ARG A 54 -13.86 -4.57 -25.57
N PHE A 55 -13.60 -3.30 -25.27
CA PHE A 55 -14.51 -2.19 -25.56
C PHE A 55 -14.85 -2.08 -27.06
N ALA A 56 -13.84 -2.10 -27.94
CA ALA A 56 -14.08 -2.04 -29.39
C ALA A 56 -14.97 -3.19 -29.87
N ARG A 57 -14.66 -4.44 -29.47
CA ARG A 57 -15.47 -5.62 -29.84
C ARG A 57 -16.89 -5.53 -29.31
N LYS A 58 -17.08 -5.06 -28.07
CA LYS A 58 -18.41 -4.89 -27.45
C LYS A 58 -19.31 -3.94 -28.25
N LEU A 59 -18.74 -2.92 -28.89
CA LEU A 59 -19.46 -1.92 -29.66
C LEU A 59 -19.42 -2.14 -31.19
N GLY A 60 -18.84 -3.25 -31.66
CA GLY A 60 -18.66 -3.50 -33.10
C GLY A 60 -17.71 -2.51 -33.80
N LEU A 61 -16.84 -1.85 -33.05
CA LEU A 61 -15.88 -0.87 -33.55
C LEU A 61 -14.58 -1.54 -34.01
N ARG A 62 -13.81 -0.83 -34.84
CA ARG A 62 -12.43 -1.23 -35.18
C ARG A 62 -11.55 -1.11 -33.93
N VAL A 63 -10.54 -1.98 -33.84
CA VAL A 63 -9.60 -2.01 -32.69
C VAL A 63 -8.93 -0.65 -32.49
N GLU A 64 -8.50 0.01 -33.57
CA GLU A 64 -7.91 1.36 -33.56
C GLU A 64 -8.81 2.39 -32.88
N GLN A 65 -10.12 2.36 -33.14
CA GLN A 65 -11.09 3.27 -32.52
C GLN A 65 -11.19 3.05 -31.01
N GLY A 66 -11.06 1.80 -30.56
CA GLY A 66 -11.00 1.48 -29.12
C GLY A 66 -9.73 2.01 -28.46
N HIS A 67 -8.59 1.96 -29.14
CA HIS A 67 -7.33 2.53 -28.65
C HIS A 67 -7.39 4.05 -28.56
N ARG A 68 -7.95 4.73 -29.57
CA ARG A 68 -8.18 6.18 -29.53
C ARG A 68 -9.08 6.58 -28.37
N ALA A 69 -10.22 5.91 -28.19
CA ALA A 69 -11.12 6.18 -27.08
C ALA A 69 -10.46 5.96 -25.70
N GLY A 70 -9.56 4.98 -25.59
CA GLY A 70 -8.74 4.77 -24.40
C GLY A 70 -7.72 5.89 -24.15
N SER A 71 -7.07 6.38 -25.22
CA SER A 71 -6.13 7.50 -25.18
C SER A 71 -6.83 8.80 -24.74
N ASP A 72 -7.98 9.12 -25.33
CA ASP A 72 -8.79 10.28 -24.94
C ASP A 72 -9.18 10.21 -23.45
N LYS A 73 -9.47 9.00 -22.96
CA LYS A 73 -9.79 8.80 -21.56
C LYS A 73 -8.60 8.99 -20.63
N LEU A 74 -7.39 8.60 -21.03
CA LEU A 74 -6.18 8.88 -20.25
C LEU A 74 -5.99 10.38 -20.02
N GLY A 75 -6.35 11.22 -20.99
CA GLY A 75 -6.39 12.67 -20.82
C GLY A 75 -7.32 13.11 -19.68
N SER A 76 -8.50 12.50 -19.57
CA SER A 76 -9.45 12.78 -18.47
C SER A 76 -8.91 12.33 -17.11
N VAL A 77 -8.36 11.11 -17.03
CA VAL A 77 -7.75 10.57 -15.79
C VAL A 77 -6.63 11.47 -15.31
N ARG A 78 -5.77 11.91 -16.22
CA ARG A 78 -4.71 12.87 -15.93
C ARG A 78 -5.26 14.18 -15.37
N THR A 79 -6.29 14.76 -16.00
CA THR A 79 -6.93 15.98 -15.48
C THR A 79 -7.45 15.79 -14.05
N TRP A 80 -8.03 14.62 -13.74
CA TRP A 80 -8.49 14.33 -12.38
C TRP A 80 -7.33 14.16 -11.40
N ALA A 81 -6.27 13.45 -11.79
CA ALA A 81 -5.07 13.25 -10.98
C ALA A 81 -4.40 14.58 -10.61
N THR A 82 -4.13 15.43 -11.60
CA THR A 82 -3.56 16.77 -11.38
C THR A 82 -4.43 17.61 -10.47
N LYS A 83 -5.76 17.54 -10.59
CA LYS A 83 -6.68 18.33 -9.74
C LYS A 83 -6.79 17.82 -8.30
N LEU A 84 -6.53 16.55 -8.05
CA LEU A 84 -6.42 16.02 -6.69
C LEU A 84 -5.07 16.31 -6.03
N GLY A 85 -4.08 16.77 -6.81
CA GLY A 85 -2.72 17.02 -6.31
C GLY A 85 -1.81 15.80 -6.39
N VAL A 86 -2.11 14.81 -7.23
CA VAL A 86 -1.16 13.72 -7.55
C VAL A 86 0.07 14.34 -8.22
N SER A 87 1.24 14.15 -7.62
CA SER A 87 2.49 14.78 -8.07
C SER A 87 3.09 14.04 -9.26
N GLN A 88 2.95 12.72 -9.32
CA GLN A 88 3.43 11.88 -10.42
C GLN A 88 2.40 10.82 -10.82
N THR A 89 2.22 10.63 -12.13
CA THR A 89 1.43 9.52 -12.68
C THR A 89 2.27 8.71 -13.66
N SER A 90 2.38 7.40 -13.43
CA SER A 90 3.06 6.44 -14.29
C SER A 90 2.03 5.59 -15.03
N VAL A 91 1.97 5.70 -16.36
CA VAL A 91 0.99 5.01 -17.21
C VAL A 91 1.66 3.90 -18.01
N TYR A 92 1.09 2.69 -17.95
CA TYR A 92 1.57 1.58 -18.78
C TYR A 92 1.01 1.66 -20.21
N VAL A 93 1.77 2.26 -21.12
CA VAL A 93 1.31 2.54 -22.49
C VAL A 93 1.47 1.34 -23.42
N PHE A 94 2.63 0.69 -23.38
CA PHE A 94 2.95 -0.41 -24.29
C PHE A 94 3.95 -1.41 -23.70
N SER A 95 3.62 -2.70 -23.76
CA SER A 95 4.47 -3.80 -23.28
C SER A 95 5.31 -4.42 -24.40
N THR A 96 6.50 -4.94 -24.08
CA THR A 96 7.33 -5.71 -25.03
C THR A 96 6.60 -6.94 -25.57
N HIS A 97 5.73 -7.58 -24.76
CA HIS A 97 4.89 -8.68 -25.22
C HIS A 97 3.88 -8.27 -26.31
N ASN A 98 3.59 -6.98 -26.47
CA ASN A 98 2.64 -6.48 -27.46
C ASN A 98 3.23 -6.42 -28.88
N PHE A 99 4.55 -6.54 -29.06
CA PHE A 99 5.17 -6.60 -30.40
C PHE A 99 4.71 -7.81 -31.24
N LYS A 100 4.12 -8.83 -30.62
CA LYS A 100 3.55 -10.00 -31.33
C LYS A 100 2.19 -9.73 -31.99
N ARG A 101 1.64 -8.50 -31.84
CA ARG A 101 0.32 -8.13 -32.37
C ARG A 101 0.39 -7.87 -33.88
N PRO A 102 -0.76 -7.92 -34.59
CA PRO A 102 -0.83 -7.56 -36.00
C PRO A 102 -0.27 -6.17 -36.30
N GLU A 103 0.38 -6.02 -37.45
CA GLU A 103 1.10 -4.79 -37.82
C GLU A 103 0.19 -3.55 -37.90
N ASN A 104 -1.04 -3.72 -38.40
CA ASN A 104 -2.05 -2.66 -38.41
C ASN A 104 -2.40 -2.15 -37.01
N GLU A 105 -2.52 -3.06 -36.02
CA GLU A 105 -2.77 -2.68 -34.63
C GLU A 105 -1.56 -1.95 -34.02
N LEU A 106 -0.34 -2.42 -34.29
CA LEU A 106 0.90 -1.78 -33.84
C LEU A 106 1.02 -0.36 -34.40
N ASN A 107 0.80 -0.20 -35.70
CA ASN A 107 0.82 1.10 -36.38
C ASN A 107 -0.23 2.05 -35.81
N GLY A 108 -1.42 1.55 -35.48
CA GLY A 108 -2.45 2.31 -34.76
C GLY A 108 -1.92 2.86 -33.43
N ILE A 109 -1.37 2.00 -32.57
CA ILE A 109 -0.84 2.40 -31.24
C ILE A 109 0.31 3.42 -31.38
N PHE A 110 1.25 3.18 -32.30
CA PHE A 110 2.37 4.08 -32.54
C PHE A 110 1.90 5.43 -33.09
N SER A 111 0.91 5.45 -34.00
CA SER A 111 0.36 6.67 -34.56
C SER A 111 -0.30 7.55 -33.49
N GLU A 112 -1.06 6.97 -32.57
CA GLU A 112 -1.68 7.70 -31.45
C GLU A 112 -0.61 8.26 -30.50
N THR A 113 0.46 7.51 -30.24
CA THR A 113 1.60 7.98 -29.43
C THR A 113 2.29 9.17 -30.11
N VAL A 114 2.50 9.12 -31.43
CA VAL A 114 3.06 10.21 -32.21
C VAL A 114 2.16 11.44 -32.15
N THR A 115 0.84 11.28 -32.32
CA THR A 115 -0.14 12.37 -32.25
C THR A 115 -0.06 13.09 -30.90
N PHE A 116 -0.09 12.33 -29.80
CA PHE A 116 0.06 12.89 -28.45
C PHE A 116 1.36 13.68 -28.27
N CYS A 117 2.49 13.14 -28.73
CA CYS A 117 3.77 13.84 -28.66
C CYS A 117 3.80 15.11 -29.54
N ARG A 118 3.17 15.09 -30.71
CA ARG A 118 3.08 16.26 -31.59
C ARG A 118 2.22 17.36 -30.97
N GLU A 119 1.10 17.04 -30.34
CA GLU A 119 0.30 18.02 -29.58
C GLU A 119 1.12 18.71 -28.46
N ILE A 120 2.16 18.04 -27.96
CA ILE A 120 3.09 18.62 -27.00
C ILE A 120 4.12 19.51 -27.68
N ILE A 121 4.72 19.03 -28.76
CA ILE A 121 5.80 19.73 -29.46
C ILE A 121 5.28 20.98 -30.19
N ASP A 122 4.10 20.89 -30.82
CA ASP A 122 3.59 21.89 -31.75
C ASP A 122 2.92 23.09 -31.06
N ASP A 123 2.59 22.99 -29.76
CA ASP A 123 2.03 24.11 -28.97
C ASP A 123 2.79 24.34 -27.65
N PRO A 124 4.01 24.90 -27.69
CA PRO A 124 4.83 25.15 -26.50
C PRO A 124 4.18 26.11 -25.50
N ALA A 125 3.35 27.05 -25.96
CA ALA A 125 2.66 28.01 -25.11
C ALA A 125 1.61 27.32 -24.23
N ARG A 126 0.83 26.40 -24.81
CA ARG A 126 -0.11 25.55 -24.07
C ARG A 126 0.62 24.59 -23.14
N GLN A 127 1.75 24.03 -23.55
CA GLN A 127 2.56 23.19 -22.66
C GLN A 127 3.10 23.94 -21.44
N LYS A 128 3.64 25.14 -21.64
CA LYS A 128 4.14 25.99 -20.54
C LYS A 128 3.04 26.38 -19.56
N ARG A 129 1.80 26.59 -20.04
CA ARG A 129 0.62 26.81 -19.17
C ARG A 129 0.22 25.57 -18.38
N ARG A 130 0.35 24.38 -18.96
CA ARG A 130 0.03 23.10 -18.31
C ARG A 130 1.10 22.66 -17.29
N GLY A 131 2.35 23.10 -17.45
CA GLY A 131 3.39 23.02 -16.41
C GLY A 131 3.77 21.61 -15.95
N PHE A 132 3.74 20.63 -16.85
CA PHE A 132 4.04 19.23 -16.54
C PHE A 132 5.22 18.73 -17.39
N ARG A 133 5.99 17.81 -16.82
CA ARG A 133 7.05 17.08 -17.52
C ARG A 133 6.52 15.72 -17.98
N ILE A 134 6.89 15.26 -19.18
CA ILE A 134 6.72 13.86 -19.60
C ILE A 134 8.07 13.19 -19.72
N ARG A 135 8.16 11.93 -19.28
CA ARG A 135 9.28 11.04 -19.59
C ARG A 135 8.75 9.69 -20.09
N PHE A 136 9.47 9.12 -21.06
CA PHE A 136 9.20 7.78 -21.58
C PHE A 136 10.27 6.81 -21.11
N VAL A 137 9.85 5.67 -20.57
CA VAL A 137 10.77 4.73 -19.90
C VAL A 137 10.59 3.31 -20.44
N GLY A 138 11.70 2.60 -20.62
CA GLY A 138 11.77 1.22 -21.11
C GLY A 138 12.78 1.07 -22.25
N ASP A 139 12.79 -0.09 -22.90
CA ASP A 139 13.63 -0.34 -24.08
C ASP A 139 13.08 0.40 -25.31
N LEU A 140 13.47 1.67 -25.45
CA LEU A 140 13.04 2.54 -26.54
C LEU A 140 13.68 2.15 -27.88
N GLU A 141 14.79 1.40 -27.88
CA GLU A 141 15.48 0.97 -29.09
C GLU A 141 14.63 -0.01 -29.91
N MET A 142 13.73 -0.76 -29.25
CA MET A 142 12.76 -1.65 -29.91
C MET A 142 11.69 -0.91 -30.73
N LEU A 143 11.56 0.42 -30.59
CA LEU A 143 10.54 1.20 -31.29
C LEU A 143 11.01 1.61 -32.69
N PRO A 144 10.09 1.93 -33.62
CA PRO A 144 10.47 2.55 -34.89
C PRO A 144 11.25 3.85 -34.70
N ARG A 145 12.30 4.09 -35.52
CA ARG A 145 13.19 5.26 -35.39
C ARG A 145 12.44 6.60 -35.37
N ASP A 146 11.36 6.72 -36.13
CA ASP A 146 10.56 7.95 -36.16
C ASP A 146 9.82 8.19 -34.83
N LEU A 147 9.29 7.12 -34.22
CA LEU A 147 8.66 7.20 -32.91
C LEU A 147 9.69 7.53 -31.82
N GLN A 148 10.87 6.92 -31.86
CA GLN A 148 11.96 7.24 -30.93
C GLN A 148 12.29 8.74 -30.95
N ARG A 149 12.46 9.31 -32.15
CA ARG A 149 12.74 10.75 -32.33
C ARG A 149 11.62 11.63 -31.80
N THR A 150 10.37 11.28 -32.09
CA THR A 150 9.20 12.05 -31.64
C THR A 150 9.06 12.02 -30.12
N VAL A 151 9.23 10.86 -29.49
CA VAL A 151 9.21 10.69 -28.04
C VAL A 151 10.34 11.48 -27.36
N ALA A 152 11.56 11.40 -27.88
CA ALA A 152 12.69 12.16 -27.35
C ALA A 152 12.49 13.68 -27.44
N LYS A 153 11.93 14.17 -28.56
CA LYS A 153 11.58 15.59 -28.72
C LYS A 153 10.53 16.05 -27.70
N ALA A 154 9.54 15.23 -27.39
CA ALA A 154 8.51 15.56 -26.41
C ALA A 154 9.05 15.61 -24.98
N ASP A 155 9.96 14.69 -24.59
CA ASP A 155 10.65 14.75 -23.29
C ASP A 155 11.45 16.04 -23.16
N ILE A 156 12.32 16.33 -24.15
CA ILE A 156 13.13 17.56 -24.18
C ILE A 156 12.26 18.81 -24.12
N ALA A 157 11.17 18.87 -24.89
CA ALA A 157 10.26 20.02 -24.90
C ALA A 157 9.60 20.29 -23.54
N THR A 158 9.48 19.27 -22.68
CA THR A 158 8.85 19.39 -21.36
C THR A 158 9.84 19.40 -20.19
N SER A 159 11.13 19.23 -20.47
CA SER A 159 12.23 19.17 -19.48
C SER A 159 12.31 20.39 -18.56
N GLY A 160 11.99 21.59 -19.07
CA GLY A 160 12.03 22.84 -18.30
C GLY A 160 10.87 23.05 -17.33
N ASN A 161 9.91 22.11 -17.25
CA ASN A 161 8.74 22.20 -16.37
C ASN A 161 8.97 21.57 -14.98
N SER A 162 10.20 21.16 -14.65
CA SER A 162 10.57 20.68 -13.32
C SER A 162 11.05 21.84 -12.43
N GLY A 163 10.42 22.01 -11.27
CA GLY A 163 11.13 22.57 -10.12
C GLY A 163 12.17 21.54 -9.65
N ASP A 164 13.44 21.92 -9.72
CA ASP A 164 14.66 21.23 -9.29
C ASP A 164 14.96 19.83 -9.85
N ILE A 165 15.72 19.79 -10.95
CA ILE A 165 16.43 18.61 -11.45
C ILE A 165 17.84 19.03 -11.86
N THR A 166 18.85 18.46 -11.19
CA THR A 166 20.27 18.70 -11.44
C THR A 166 20.82 17.75 -12.51
N PRO A 167 21.96 18.06 -13.16
CA PRO A 167 22.61 17.16 -14.12
C PRO A 167 22.93 15.77 -13.56
N GLN A 168 23.22 15.67 -12.25
CA GLN A 168 23.44 14.40 -11.56
C GLN A 168 22.20 13.48 -11.57
N LEU A 169 21.00 14.06 -11.46
CA LEU A 169 19.71 13.36 -11.50
C LEU A 169 19.31 12.90 -12.91
N ILE A 170 20.03 13.34 -13.94
CA ILE A 170 19.79 12.94 -15.34
C ILE A 170 20.58 11.68 -15.67
N ASP A 171 21.80 11.55 -15.11
CA ASP A 171 22.63 10.34 -15.24
C ASP A 171 22.20 9.20 -14.30
N GLU A 172 21.62 9.49 -13.13
CA GLU A 172 21.07 8.48 -12.20
C GLU A 172 19.82 7.75 -12.74
N TYR A 173 18.91 8.46 -13.43
CA TYR A 173 17.56 7.95 -13.72
C TYR A 173 17.40 7.32 -15.12
N MET A 174 18.50 6.88 -15.73
CA MET A 174 18.46 6.02 -16.92
C MET A 174 17.92 4.62 -16.58
N ASN A 175 17.84 4.26 -15.28
CA ASN A 175 17.19 3.05 -14.78
C ASN A 175 15.93 3.37 -13.96
N ILE A 176 14.90 2.53 -14.09
CA ILE A 176 13.64 2.58 -13.33
C ILE A 176 13.87 2.46 -11.80
N GLU A 177 15.05 1.99 -11.38
CA GLU A 177 15.41 1.69 -9.99
C GLU A 177 15.26 2.87 -9.02
N ASP A 178 15.48 4.11 -9.48
CA ASP A 178 15.41 5.30 -8.61
C ASP A 178 14.09 6.09 -8.71
N ALA A 179 13.14 5.65 -9.55
CA ALA A 179 11.82 6.29 -9.62
C ALA A 179 11.11 6.20 -8.25
N PRO A 180 10.40 7.26 -7.81
CA PRO A 180 9.78 7.26 -6.49
C PRO A 180 8.78 6.11 -6.37
N GLU A 181 8.70 5.54 -5.16
CA GLU A 181 7.83 4.41 -4.87
C GLU A 181 6.37 4.74 -5.23
N THR A 182 5.71 3.78 -5.87
CA THR A 182 4.32 3.93 -6.25
C THR A 182 3.45 3.72 -5.03
N GLU A 183 2.73 4.75 -4.61
CA GLU A 183 1.85 4.65 -3.44
C GLU A 183 0.54 3.93 -3.77
N MET A 184 0.08 4.05 -5.01
CA MET A 184 -1.16 3.41 -5.47
C MET A 184 -1.00 2.92 -6.90
N LEU A 185 -1.42 1.69 -7.17
CA LEU A 185 -1.44 1.11 -8.50
C LEU A 185 -2.87 0.71 -8.88
N THR A 186 -3.34 1.27 -9.99
CA THR A 186 -4.70 1.04 -10.51
C THR A 186 -4.65 0.30 -11.83
N ARG A 187 -5.58 -0.64 -12.02
CA ARG A 187 -5.72 -1.36 -13.29
C ARG A 187 -7.18 -1.48 -13.68
N THR A 188 -7.48 -1.24 -14.96
CA THR A 188 -8.84 -1.35 -15.51
C THR A 188 -9.09 -2.73 -16.12
N SER A 189 -10.33 -2.99 -16.53
CA SER A 189 -10.85 -4.18 -17.20
C SER A 189 -10.99 -5.46 -16.34
N GLY A 190 -10.92 -5.33 -15.02
CA GLY A 190 -11.22 -6.40 -14.05
C GLY A 190 -10.15 -7.50 -13.93
N GLU A 191 -8.99 -7.34 -14.55
CA GLU A 191 -7.89 -8.31 -14.45
C GLU A 191 -7.10 -8.09 -13.15
N ALA A 192 -7.08 -9.08 -12.25
CA ALA A 192 -6.32 -9.03 -11.00
C ALA A 192 -4.87 -9.52 -11.16
N ARG A 193 -4.08 -8.84 -12.01
CA ARG A 193 -2.62 -9.07 -12.17
C ARG A 193 -1.88 -7.77 -12.50
N LEU A 194 -0.56 -7.75 -12.37
CA LEU A 194 0.26 -6.54 -12.66
C LEU A 194 0.88 -6.51 -14.07
N SER A 195 0.96 -7.66 -14.76
CA SER A 195 1.49 -7.76 -16.13
C SER A 195 2.91 -7.17 -16.29
N ASP A 196 3.82 -7.45 -15.35
CA ASP A 196 5.21 -6.96 -15.33
C ASP A 196 5.34 -5.43 -15.40
N PHE A 197 4.37 -4.71 -14.84
CA PHE A 197 4.43 -3.26 -14.71
C PHE A 197 4.92 -2.86 -13.31
N ILE A 198 6.07 -2.18 -13.24
CA ILE A 198 6.67 -1.55 -12.06
C ILE A 198 6.66 -2.41 -10.78
N LEU A 199 6.99 -3.70 -10.91
CA LEU A 199 6.89 -4.69 -9.82
C LEU A 199 7.67 -4.26 -8.56
N TRP A 200 8.89 -3.74 -8.72
CA TRP A 200 9.72 -3.31 -7.60
C TRP A 200 9.16 -2.04 -6.93
N GLN A 201 8.82 -1.03 -7.71
CA GLN A 201 8.28 0.24 -7.21
C GLN A 201 6.88 0.10 -6.61
N SER A 202 6.21 -1.03 -6.82
CA SER A 202 4.85 -1.28 -6.36
C SER A 202 4.75 -2.31 -5.22
N ASP A 203 5.87 -2.67 -4.58
CA ASP A 203 5.89 -3.66 -3.49
C ASP A 203 4.94 -3.30 -2.34
N PHE A 204 4.89 -2.02 -1.97
CA PHE A 204 3.96 -1.47 -0.97
C PHE A 204 2.82 -0.65 -1.58
N ALA A 205 2.63 -0.71 -2.90
CA ALA A 205 1.58 0.07 -3.56
C ALA A 205 0.19 -0.48 -3.19
N MET A 206 -0.73 0.44 -2.93
CA MET A 206 -2.14 0.08 -2.76
C MET A 206 -2.75 -0.32 -4.09
N LEU A 207 -3.12 -1.59 -4.24
CA LEU A 207 -3.65 -2.14 -5.48
C LEU A 207 -5.17 -1.92 -5.58
N TYR A 208 -5.63 -1.35 -6.68
CA TYR A 208 -7.05 -1.21 -6.99
C TYR A 208 -7.38 -1.69 -8.41
N PHE A 209 -8.29 -2.66 -8.51
CA PHE A 209 -8.73 -3.24 -9.78
C PHE A 209 -10.14 -2.76 -10.13
N GLU A 210 -10.25 -1.99 -11.20
CA GLU A 210 -11.51 -1.48 -11.73
C GLU A 210 -12.09 -2.44 -12.79
N PRO A 211 -13.31 -2.98 -12.60
CA PRO A 211 -13.94 -3.87 -13.57
C PRO A 211 -14.19 -3.25 -14.95
N LYS A 212 -14.44 -1.95 -15.04
CA LYS A 212 -14.73 -1.28 -16.32
C LYS A 212 -13.52 -1.26 -17.26
N ASN A 213 -13.76 -1.37 -18.57
CA ASN A 213 -12.68 -1.18 -19.56
C ASN A 213 -12.24 0.29 -19.57
N MET A 214 -10.99 0.54 -19.93
CA MET A 214 -10.41 1.90 -19.92
C MET A 214 -11.31 2.96 -20.56
N PRO A 215 -11.88 2.79 -21.78
CA PRO A 215 -12.71 3.84 -22.38
C PRO A 215 -14.02 4.13 -21.62
N GLU A 216 -14.50 3.19 -20.80
CA GLU A 216 -15.74 3.28 -20.02
C GLU A 216 -15.55 3.93 -18.64
N VAL A 217 -14.29 4.15 -18.21
CA VAL A 217 -13.99 4.74 -16.90
C VAL A 217 -14.52 6.17 -16.81
N GLY A 218 -15.21 6.47 -15.71
CA GLY A 218 -15.71 7.81 -15.37
C GLY A 218 -15.03 8.40 -14.14
N LEU A 219 -15.38 9.66 -13.83
CA LEU A 219 -14.88 10.37 -12.66
C LEU A 219 -15.17 9.61 -11.35
N PHE A 220 -16.39 9.07 -11.21
CA PHE A 220 -16.78 8.37 -9.99
C PHE A 220 -16.02 7.07 -9.78
N ASP A 221 -15.61 6.39 -10.86
CA ASP A 221 -14.77 5.19 -10.78
C ASP A 221 -13.35 5.56 -10.31
N TYR A 222 -12.83 6.68 -10.80
CA TYR A 222 -11.56 7.23 -10.35
C TYR A 222 -11.62 7.65 -8.87
N VAL A 223 -12.67 8.37 -8.47
CA VAL A 223 -12.88 8.80 -7.07
C VAL A 223 -13.08 7.60 -6.16
N LYS A 224 -13.75 6.54 -6.60
CA LYS A 224 -13.85 5.28 -5.86
C LYS A 224 -12.48 4.66 -5.60
N ALA A 225 -11.58 4.69 -6.60
CA ALA A 225 -10.20 4.25 -6.42
C ALA A 225 -9.48 5.09 -5.34
N ILE A 226 -9.63 6.42 -5.38
CA ILE A 226 -9.06 7.32 -4.37
C ILE A 226 -9.64 7.08 -2.98
N ILE A 227 -10.95 6.87 -2.86
CA ILE A 227 -11.59 6.52 -1.57
C ILE A 227 -11.04 5.18 -1.05
N HIS A 228 -10.81 4.20 -1.93
CA HIS A 228 -10.20 2.93 -1.54
C HIS A 228 -8.80 3.13 -0.96
N TYR A 229 -7.96 3.95 -1.62
CA TYR A 229 -6.66 4.36 -1.08
C TYR A 229 -6.80 5.05 0.29
N GLN A 230 -7.77 5.97 0.44
CA GLN A 230 -7.99 6.70 1.68
C GLN A 230 -8.38 5.80 2.86
N ILE A 231 -9.27 4.85 2.63
CA ILE A 231 -9.71 3.88 3.64
C ILE A 231 -8.51 3.06 4.12
N LEU A 232 -7.69 2.58 3.18
CA LEU A 232 -6.59 1.69 3.53
C LEU A 232 -5.37 2.43 4.09
N CYS A 233 -5.11 3.67 3.66
CA CYS A 233 -4.07 4.53 4.24
C CYS A 233 -4.31 4.79 5.75
N GLN A 234 -5.55 4.73 6.23
CA GLN A 234 -5.85 4.82 7.68
C GLN A 234 -5.36 3.61 8.48
N PHE A 235 -5.28 2.42 7.87
CA PHE A 235 -4.74 1.23 8.53
C PHE A 235 -3.22 1.30 8.66
N ASP A 236 -2.54 1.91 7.68
CA ASP A 236 -1.09 2.04 7.65
C ASP A 236 -0.57 3.16 8.58
N ARG A 237 -1.35 4.26 8.73
CA ARG A 237 -1.03 5.38 9.63
C ARG A 237 -1.02 5.07 11.12
N VAL A 238 -1.40 3.86 11.54
CA VAL A 238 -1.19 3.40 12.92
C VAL A 238 0.32 3.25 13.23
N ALA A 239 1.20 3.23 12.21
CA ALA A 239 2.64 3.11 12.39
C ALA A 239 3.38 4.44 12.73
N THR A 240 2.78 5.62 12.54
CA THR A 240 3.46 6.92 12.73
C THR A 240 3.00 7.67 13.99
N THR A 241 2.86 6.97 15.11
CA THR A 241 2.85 7.65 16.42
C THR A 241 4.27 7.78 16.93
N ASN A 242 4.60 8.92 17.56
CA ASN A 242 5.87 9.20 18.26
C ASN A 242 6.38 7.95 19.01
N GLY A 243 7.26 7.19 18.38
CA GLY A 243 7.72 5.90 18.87
C GLY A 243 8.72 6.11 19.99
N SER A 244 8.50 5.46 21.13
CA SER A 244 9.51 5.33 22.17
C SER A 244 10.26 4.02 21.97
N GLU A 245 11.59 4.02 22.15
CA GLU A 245 12.37 2.78 22.23
C GLU A 245 11.95 1.91 23.43
N ASP A 246 11.36 2.54 24.46
CA ASP A 246 10.66 1.87 25.56
C ASP A 246 9.28 1.36 25.12
N CYS A 247 9.31 0.32 24.28
CA CYS A 247 8.14 -0.24 23.59
C CYS A 247 7.54 -1.49 24.26
N LEU A 248 8.24 -2.10 25.22
CA LEU A 248 7.83 -3.34 25.91
C LEU A 248 6.80 -3.06 27.01
N ARG A 249 5.59 -2.70 26.59
CA ARG A 249 4.45 -2.44 27.46
C ARG A 249 3.48 -3.63 27.51
N LEU A 250 2.72 -3.71 28.59
CA LEU A 250 1.70 -4.73 28.79
C LEU A 250 0.40 -4.05 29.22
N ASN A 251 -0.63 -4.14 28.38
CA ASN A 251 -1.95 -3.61 28.73
C ASN A 251 -2.74 -4.71 29.44
N ILE A 252 -3.38 -4.38 30.57
CA ILE A 252 -4.14 -5.33 31.38
C ILE A 252 -5.50 -4.72 31.70
N TRP A 253 -6.55 -5.50 31.43
CA TRP A 253 -7.93 -5.18 31.78
C TRP A 253 -8.42 -6.19 32.82
N THR A 254 -8.99 -5.67 33.90
CA THR A 254 -9.58 -6.46 34.99
C THR A 254 -10.97 -5.92 35.32
N PRO A 255 -11.97 -6.79 35.58
CA PRO A 255 -13.33 -6.34 35.87
C PRO A 255 -13.43 -5.72 37.27
N ASP A 256 -12.47 -6.01 38.17
CA ASP A 256 -12.51 -5.61 39.56
C ASP A 256 -11.22 -4.89 39.97
N SER A 257 -11.30 -3.56 40.08
CA SER A 257 -10.21 -2.72 40.53
C SER A 257 -9.91 -2.82 42.03
N GLN A 258 -10.77 -3.48 42.82
CA GLN A 258 -10.53 -3.67 44.25
C GLN A 258 -9.33 -4.60 44.50
N CYS A 259 -9.04 -5.51 43.57
CA CYS A 259 -7.91 -6.43 43.67
C CYS A 259 -6.55 -5.74 43.69
N LEU A 260 -6.42 -4.56 43.09
CA LEU A 260 -5.20 -3.77 43.14
C LEU A 260 -4.82 -3.36 44.58
N ARG A 261 -5.80 -3.32 45.51
CA ARG A 261 -5.59 -2.97 46.92
C ARG A 261 -5.50 -4.18 47.85
N GLN A 262 -6.14 -5.28 47.48
CA GLN A 262 -6.25 -6.48 48.34
C GLN A 262 -5.08 -7.47 48.18
N GLY A 263 -4.24 -7.27 47.16
CA GLY A 263 -3.04 -8.07 46.95
C GLY A 263 -3.25 -9.29 46.04
N PRO A 264 -2.25 -10.19 45.95
CA PRO A 264 -2.18 -11.19 44.88
C PRO A 264 -3.19 -12.34 45.01
N SER A 265 -3.87 -12.45 46.15
CA SER A 265 -4.85 -13.52 46.43
C SER A 265 -6.30 -13.07 46.25
N CYS A 266 -6.53 -11.90 45.65
CA CYS A 266 -7.85 -11.28 45.57
C CYS A 266 -8.86 -12.05 44.70
N GLY A 267 -8.39 -12.81 43.71
CA GLY A 267 -9.29 -13.49 42.77
C GLY A 267 -8.70 -14.76 42.17
N ASN A 268 -9.57 -15.50 41.49
CA ASN A 268 -9.25 -16.76 40.81
C ASN A 268 -9.79 -16.75 39.36
N ARG A 269 -9.68 -15.59 38.69
CA ARG A 269 -10.22 -15.41 37.33
C ARG A 269 -9.31 -16.04 36.29
N THR A 270 -9.89 -16.47 35.18
CA THR A 270 -9.13 -16.91 34.01
C THR A 270 -8.37 -15.71 33.43
N VAL A 271 -7.13 -15.94 33.00
CA VAL A 271 -6.28 -14.90 32.42
C VAL A 271 -6.12 -15.18 30.94
N VAL A 272 -6.67 -14.33 30.10
CA VAL A 272 -6.51 -14.38 28.64
C VAL A 272 -5.34 -13.51 28.25
N VAL A 273 -4.28 -14.13 27.72
CA VAL A 273 -3.13 -13.44 27.16
C VAL A 273 -3.26 -13.44 25.65
N PHE A 274 -3.57 -12.28 25.08
CA PHE A 274 -3.78 -12.13 23.64
C PHE A 274 -2.50 -11.61 22.97
N ILE A 275 -1.88 -12.44 22.13
CA ILE A 275 -0.71 -12.07 21.33
C ILE A 275 -1.20 -11.53 19.99
N HIS A 276 -0.93 -10.24 19.75
CA HIS A 276 -1.38 -9.56 18.54
C HIS A 276 -0.67 -10.05 17.27
N GLY A 277 -1.37 -9.93 16.14
CA GLY A 277 -0.84 -10.21 14.80
C GLY A 277 -0.06 -9.03 14.20
N GLY A 278 0.13 -9.08 12.87
CA GLY A 278 0.79 -8.03 12.08
C GLY A 278 2.04 -8.50 11.35
N ASP A 279 2.02 -9.72 10.80
CA ASP A 279 3.08 -10.30 9.95
C ASP A 279 4.50 -10.30 10.54
N PHE A 280 4.61 -10.13 11.86
CA PHE A 280 5.87 -9.85 12.57
C PHE A 280 6.53 -8.52 12.16
N LEU A 281 5.90 -7.66 11.38
CA LEU A 281 6.45 -6.39 10.89
C LEU A 281 5.83 -5.17 11.58
N TYR A 282 4.54 -5.25 11.91
CA TYR A 282 3.78 -4.15 12.50
C TYR A 282 2.81 -4.66 13.59
N GLY A 283 2.15 -3.73 14.28
CA GLY A 283 1.20 -4.02 15.34
C GLY A 283 1.62 -3.46 16.71
N SER A 284 0.64 -3.31 17.59
CA SER A 284 0.84 -2.79 18.94
C SER A 284 -0.33 -3.19 19.83
N ASN A 285 -0.07 -3.37 21.11
CA ASN A 285 -1.06 -3.59 22.16
C ASN A 285 -2.03 -2.41 22.33
N ALA A 286 -1.66 -1.22 21.86
CA ALA A 286 -2.49 -0.01 21.91
C ALA A 286 -3.72 -0.10 20.98
N GLY A 287 -3.66 -0.94 19.94
CA GLY A 287 -4.77 -1.16 19.01
C GLY A 287 -5.87 -2.08 19.55
N TYR A 288 -5.73 -2.60 20.78
CA TYR A 288 -6.64 -3.58 21.36
C TYR A 288 -7.32 -3.05 22.62
N ASP A 289 -8.62 -3.31 22.76
CA ASP A 289 -9.41 -2.99 23.95
C ASP A 289 -9.99 -4.27 24.58
N GLY A 290 -9.45 -4.65 25.74
CA GLY A 290 -9.89 -5.81 26.51
C GLY A 290 -11.12 -5.56 27.40
N THR A 291 -11.63 -4.33 27.50
CA THR A 291 -12.66 -3.93 28.48
C THR A 291 -13.94 -4.77 28.34
N LEU A 292 -14.44 -4.94 27.11
CA LEU A 292 -15.68 -5.67 26.88
C LEU A 292 -15.56 -7.16 27.22
N MET A 293 -14.42 -7.77 26.86
CA MET A 293 -14.17 -9.17 27.13
C MET A 293 -13.96 -9.41 28.63
N SER A 294 -13.21 -8.53 29.30
CA SER A 294 -12.96 -8.60 30.73
C SER A 294 -14.25 -8.46 31.54
N SER A 295 -15.09 -7.47 31.21
CA SER A 295 -16.33 -7.18 31.94
C SER A 295 -17.43 -8.22 31.72
N ARG A 296 -17.67 -8.67 30.48
CA ARG A 296 -18.72 -9.66 30.20
C ARG A 296 -18.32 -11.09 30.56
N GLY A 297 -17.04 -11.42 30.43
CA GLY A 297 -16.52 -12.76 30.66
C GLY A 297 -16.03 -13.01 32.08
N ASP A 298 -16.06 -12.01 32.96
CA ASP A 298 -15.47 -12.02 34.30
C ASP A 298 -14.05 -12.61 34.32
N LEU A 299 -13.19 -12.04 33.47
CA LEU A 299 -11.84 -12.53 33.22
C LEU A 299 -10.83 -11.39 33.13
N VAL A 300 -9.55 -11.71 33.34
CA VAL A 300 -8.45 -10.75 33.14
C VAL A 300 -7.95 -10.88 31.71
N VAL A 301 -7.82 -9.77 30.99
CA VAL A 301 -7.25 -9.73 29.64
C VAL A 301 -5.90 -9.04 29.71
N ALA A 302 -4.88 -9.62 29.07
CA ALA A 302 -3.56 -9.03 28.96
C ALA A 302 -3.07 -9.07 27.51
N VAL A 303 -2.53 -7.94 27.02
CA VAL A 303 -1.99 -7.81 25.66
C VAL A 303 -0.56 -7.26 25.75
N PRO A 304 0.48 -8.10 25.55
CA PRO A 304 1.86 -7.65 25.53
C PRO A 304 2.23 -7.01 24.19
N ASN A 305 3.09 -5.99 24.25
CA ASN A 305 3.96 -5.63 23.13
C ASN A 305 5.18 -6.54 23.08
N TYR A 306 5.70 -6.72 21.88
CA TYR A 306 6.95 -7.42 21.62
C TYR A 306 7.65 -6.78 20.43
N ARG A 307 8.97 -6.96 20.32
CA ARG A 307 9.72 -6.41 19.18
C ARG A 307 9.30 -7.06 17.85
N LEU A 308 9.23 -6.23 16.82
CA LEU A 308 8.82 -6.58 15.45
C LEU A 308 9.97 -6.31 14.47
N GLY A 309 9.79 -6.77 13.24
CA GLY A 309 10.71 -6.62 12.12
C GLY A 309 12.12 -7.14 12.41
N ILE A 310 13.10 -6.42 11.88
CA ILE A 310 14.52 -6.71 12.05
C ILE A 310 14.93 -6.74 13.53
N LEU A 311 14.36 -5.88 14.37
CA LEU A 311 14.68 -5.79 15.79
C LEU A 311 14.12 -6.97 16.60
N GLY A 312 13.04 -7.58 16.11
CA GLY A 312 12.39 -8.71 16.76
C GLY A 312 12.94 -10.07 16.35
N PHE A 313 13.27 -10.27 15.07
CA PHE A 313 13.41 -11.63 14.54
C PHE A 313 14.74 -11.93 13.82
N VAL A 314 15.57 -10.94 13.50
CA VAL A 314 16.86 -11.19 12.86
C VAL A 314 17.87 -11.78 13.85
N ASN A 315 18.53 -12.86 13.42
CA ASN A 315 19.63 -13.48 14.15
C ASN A 315 20.96 -12.83 13.77
N GLY A 316 21.59 -12.16 14.73
CA GLY A 316 22.88 -11.47 14.55
C GLY A 316 24.09 -12.40 14.62
N ARG A 317 23.89 -13.72 14.79
CA ARG A 317 24.91 -14.76 14.95
C ARG A 317 25.92 -14.46 16.07
N SER A 318 25.46 -13.76 17.11
CA SER A 318 26.27 -13.43 18.28
C SER A 318 25.51 -13.78 19.57
N PRO A 319 26.20 -13.96 20.70
CA PRO A 319 25.55 -14.16 22.00
C PRO A 319 24.67 -12.97 22.41
N GLU A 320 25.03 -11.74 22.00
CA GLU A 320 24.25 -10.53 22.30
C GLU A 320 22.98 -10.42 21.43
N ASN A 321 22.97 -11.02 20.24
CA ASN A 321 21.78 -11.12 19.39
C ASN A 321 21.54 -12.57 18.92
N PRO A 322 20.92 -13.41 19.77
CA PRO A 322 20.61 -14.80 19.43
C PRO A 322 19.47 -14.95 18.41
N GLY A 323 18.85 -13.84 17.98
CA GLY A 323 17.64 -13.81 17.16
C GLY A 323 16.37 -14.16 17.93
N ASN A 324 15.21 -13.98 17.27
CA ASN A 324 13.88 -14.24 17.84
C ASN A 324 13.61 -13.50 19.16
N LEU A 325 14.20 -12.32 19.32
CA LEU A 325 14.00 -11.41 20.45
C LEU A 325 12.51 -11.12 20.71
N GLY A 326 11.68 -11.01 19.67
CA GLY A 326 10.23 -10.85 19.80
C GLY A 326 9.56 -12.01 20.55
N LEU A 327 10.00 -13.26 20.33
CA LEU A 327 9.50 -14.43 21.09
C LEU A 327 10.00 -14.40 22.54
N TYR A 328 11.22 -13.92 22.78
CA TYR A 328 11.74 -13.74 24.13
C TYR A 328 11.01 -12.64 24.91
N ASP A 329 10.58 -11.58 24.23
CA ASP A 329 9.75 -10.53 24.82
C ASP A 329 8.39 -11.07 25.24
N GLN A 330 7.74 -11.88 24.39
CA GLN A 330 6.49 -12.57 24.72
C GLN A 330 6.66 -13.50 25.93
N LEU A 331 7.75 -14.29 25.99
CA LEU A 331 8.07 -15.12 27.15
C LEU A 331 8.29 -14.27 28.41
N SER A 332 8.92 -13.11 28.29
CA SER A 332 9.18 -12.20 29.41
C SER A 332 7.86 -11.61 29.94
N ALA A 333 6.93 -11.25 29.06
CA ALA A 333 5.60 -10.83 29.46
C ALA A 333 4.83 -11.95 30.19
N LEU A 334 4.92 -13.20 29.73
CA LEU A 334 4.31 -14.35 30.40
C LEU A 334 4.91 -14.58 31.80
N ARG A 335 6.24 -14.46 31.94
CA ARG A 335 6.91 -14.52 33.27
C ARG A 335 6.40 -13.44 34.20
N TRP A 336 6.28 -12.21 33.69
CA TRP A 336 5.79 -11.09 34.48
C TRP A 336 4.34 -11.30 34.91
N LEU A 337 3.47 -11.72 33.98
CA LEU A 337 2.07 -12.03 34.29
C LEU A 337 1.99 -13.15 35.34
N ARG A 338 2.84 -14.17 35.25
CA ARG A 338 2.83 -15.28 36.20
C ARG A 338 3.12 -14.84 37.62
N ALA A 339 4.02 -13.86 37.79
CA ALA A 339 4.36 -13.31 39.09
C ALA A 339 3.34 -12.28 39.62
N ASN A 340 2.59 -11.60 38.74
CA ASN A 340 1.85 -10.39 39.11
C ASN A 340 0.33 -10.45 38.84
N VAL A 341 -0.17 -11.40 38.04
CA VAL A 341 -1.59 -11.38 37.61
C VAL A 341 -2.58 -11.54 38.76
N GLY A 342 -2.14 -12.12 39.89
CA GLY A 342 -2.92 -12.21 41.12
C GLY A 342 -3.40 -10.85 41.64
N TYR A 343 -2.58 -9.79 41.50
CA TYR A 343 -2.95 -8.43 41.89
C TYR A 343 -4.08 -7.84 41.03
N PHE A 344 -4.30 -8.42 39.85
CA PHE A 344 -5.39 -8.07 38.95
C PHE A 344 -6.58 -9.03 39.10
N GLY A 345 -6.56 -9.90 40.10
CA GLY A 345 -7.62 -10.88 40.39
C GLY A 345 -7.60 -12.13 39.51
N GLY A 346 -6.51 -12.36 38.76
CA GLY A 346 -6.35 -13.53 37.89
C GLY A 346 -5.55 -14.65 38.54
N ASP A 347 -5.81 -15.89 38.14
CA ASP A 347 -5.05 -17.07 38.55
C ASP A 347 -3.97 -17.42 37.50
N ALA A 348 -2.71 -17.42 37.92
CA ALA A 348 -1.56 -17.75 37.08
C ALA A 348 -1.55 -19.19 36.55
N LYS A 349 -2.34 -20.10 37.15
CA LYS A 349 -2.54 -21.48 36.67
C LYS A 349 -3.67 -21.59 35.64
N ARG A 350 -4.48 -20.54 35.50
CA ARG A 350 -5.61 -20.46 34.57
C ARG A 350 -5.32 -19.50 33.41
N MET A 351 -4.10 -19.53 32.89
CA MET A 351 -3.70 -18.74 31.73
C MET A 351 -4.09 -19.41 30.42
N VAL A 352 -4.68 -18.63 29.52
CA VAL A 352 -5.05 -19.04 28.16
C VAL A 352 -4.34 -18.11 27.18
N LEU A 353 -3.56 -18.67 26.27
CA LEU A 353 -2.94 -17.89 25.19
C LEU A 353 -3.87 -17.89 23.98
N VAL A 354 -4.13 -16.70 23.44
CA VAL A 354 -4.97 -16.48 22.28
C VAL A 354 -4.20 -15.66 21.27
N GLY A 355 -4.25 -16.02 19.98
CA GLY A 355 -3.54 -15.28 18.95
C GLY A 355 -4.22 -15.36 17.60
N HIS A 356 -4.07 -14.29 16.82
CA HIS A 356 -4.44 -14.20 15.42
C HIS A 356 -3.18 -13.87 14.60
N ASP A 357 -3.13 -14.33 13.37
CA ASP A 357 -2.07 -14.11 12.39
C ASP A 357 -0.66 -14.47 12.92
N SER A 358 0.33 -13.57 12.88
CA SER A 358 1.65 -13.78 13.44
C SER A 358 1.61 -14.07 14.95
N GLY A 359 0.57 -13.64 15.66
CA GLY A 359 0.32 -13.99 17.05
C GLY A 359 -0.09 -15.45 17.23
N ALA A 360 -0.93 -15.99 16.35
CA ALA A 360 -1.26 -17.42 16.31
C ALA A 360 0.01 -18.25 16.00
N THR A 361 0.81 -17.76 15.06
CA THR A 361 2.09 -18.38 14.69
C THR A 361 3.10 -18.35 15.84
N SER A 362 3.18 -17.23 16.57
CA SER A 362 4.01 -17.09 17.77
C SER A 362 3.65 -18.11 18.84
N ILE A 363 2.36 -18.30 19.13
CA ILE A 363 1.89 -19.35 20.05
C ILE A 363 2.36 -20.72 19.57
N GLY A 364 2.33 -20.96 18.25
CA GLY A 364 2.86 -22.18 17.65
C GLY A 364 4.34 -22.39 17.93
N TYR A 365 5.17 -21.37 17.73
CA TYR A 365 6.60 -21.43 18.03
C TYR A 365 6.89 -21.60 19.51
N LEU A 366 6.14 -20.93 20.37
CA LEU A 366 6.25 -21.09 21.82
C LEU A 366 5.94 -22.54 22.22
N LEU A 367 4.88 -23.14 21.69
CA LEU A 367 4.51 -24.54 21.95
C LEU A 367 5.58 -25.56 21.53
N LEU A 368 6.35 -25.27 20.48
CA LEU A 368 7.50 -26.10 20.10
C LEU A 368 8.67 -25.98 21.10
N SER A 369 8.71 -24.90 21.88
CA SER A 369 9.74 -24.69 22.89
C SER A 369 9.42 -25.47 24.18
N ARG A 370 10.41 -26.23 24.70
CA ARG A 370 10.29 -26.94 26.00
C ARG A 370 10.58 -26.02 27.18
N ARG A 371 9.96 -24.85 27.21
CA ARG A 371 10.23 -23.78 28.19
C ARG A 371 9.30 -23.90 29.39
N LYS A 372 9.84 -23.72 30.60
CA LYS A 372 9.11 -23.89 31.87
C LYS A 372 7.94 -22.92 32.00
N GLU A 373 8.05 -21.75 31.38
CA GLU A 373 7.03 -20.70 31.33
C GLU A 373 5.73 -21.18 30.69
N LEU A 374 5.78 -22.22 29.86
CA LEU A 374 4.65 -22.74 29.10
C LEU A 374 4.03 -24.00 29.72
N VAL A 375 4.67 -24.59 30.74
CA VAL A 375 4.30 -25.89 31.34
C VAL A 375 2.92 -25.85 32.01
N ASP A 376 2.48 -24.67 32.44
CA ASP A 376 1.26 -24.47 33.21
C ASP A 376 0.25 -23.55 32.50
N ILE A 377 0.37 -23.39 31.18
CA ILE A 377 -0.66 -22.73 30.37
C ILE A 377 -1.81 -23.72 30.19
N SER A 378 -3.02 -23.30 30.54
CA SER A 378 -4.19 -24.16 30.57
C SER A 378 -4.68 -24.53 29.17
N ARG A 379 -4.66 -23.55 28.24
CA ARG A 379 -5.18 -23.69 26.87
C ARG A 379 -4.46 -22.74 25.90
N PHE A 380 -4.45 -23.14 24.64
CA PHE A 380 -3.97 -22.34 23.51
C PHE A 380 -5.09 -22.23 22.46
N VAL A 381 -5.38 -21.03 21.98
CA VAL A 381 -6.43 -20.74 21.01
C VAL A 381 -5.83 -20.03 19.81
N PHE A 382 -5.90 -20.68 18.66
CA PHE A 382 -5.47 -20.13 17.37
C PHE A 382 -6.69 -19.60 16.62
N LEU A 383 -6.75 -18.30 16.36
CA LEU A 383 -7.84 -17.67 15.62
C LEU A 383 -7.63 -17.69 14.09
N SER A 384 -6.44 -18.09 13.63
CA SER A 384 -6.06 -18.17 12.22
C SER A 384 -5.00 -19.27 11.99
N GLY A 385 -4.35 -19.25 10.82
CA GLY A 385 -3.27 -20.16 10.46
C GLY A 385 -2.18 -20.28 11.54
N ASN A 386 -1.65 -21.49 11.70
CA ASN A 386 -0.63 -21.81 12.70
C ASN A 386 0.31 -22.94 12.20
N PRO A 387 1.53 -23.06 12.76
CA PRO A 387 2.54 -24.06 12.38
C PRO A 387 2.11 -25.53 12.49
N PHE A 388 1.00 -25.85 13.17
CA PHE A 388 0.53 -27.22 13.36
C PHE A 388 -0.51 -27.66 12.34
N THR A 389 -0.89 -26.78 11.40
CA THR A 389 -1.95 -27.06 10.43
C THR A 389 -1.48 -28.09 9.38
N ARG A 390 -1.74 -29.38 9.63
CA ARG A 390 -1.28 -30.51 8.80
C ARG A 390 -1.71 -30.48 7.32
N ARG A 391 -2.79 -29.77 6.97
CA ARG A 391 -3.33 -29.72 5.60
C ARG A 391 -2.60 -28.76 4.65
N VAL A 392 -1.72 -27.90 5.16
CA VAL A 392 -1.01 -26.90 4.33
C VAL A 392 0.23 -27.49 3.64
N ALA A 393 0.83 -28.53 4.22
CA ALA A 393 2.07 -29.16 3.74
C ALA A 393 1.87 -30.61 3.26
N GLN A 394 0.67 -30.96 2.77
CA GLN A 394 0.53 -32.16 1.97
C GLN A 394 0.86 -31.78 0.52
N GLU A 395 1.99 -32.31 0.02
CA GLU A 395 2.21 -32.40 -1.42
C GLU A 395 0.96 -33.03 -2.04
N ARG A 396 0.31 -32.29 -2.95
CA ARG A 396 -0.82 -32.80 -3.73
C ARG A 396 -0.31 -33.66 -4.87
#